data_AF-A0A4Q2AZV0-F1
#
_entry.id   AF-A0A4Q2AZV0-F1
#
_cell.length_a   1.000
_cell.length_b   1.000
_cell.length_c   1.000
_cell.angle_alpha   90.00
_cell.angle_beta   90.00
_cell.angle_gamma   90.00
#
_symmetry.space_group_name_H-M   'P 1'
#
loop_
_entity.id
_entity.type
_entity.pdbx_description
1 polymer ?
#
loop_
_entity_poly.entity_id
_entity_poly.type
_entity_poly.pdbx_seq_one_letter_code
_entity_poly.pdbx_strand_id
1 'polypeptide(L)' 'MFKTQINADVPINEGSGQIVTELSFVPHKGDFIMVGDEQTQWEVVSSTFIVHDKFHPKKDFVDLVVKVKQV' A
#
# COMPACT_ATOMS: atom_id res chain seq x y z
N MET A 1 -10.30 5.95 7.86
CA MET A 1 -9.41 5.73 6.70
C MET A 1 -8.24 4.87 7.19
N PHE A 2 -7.70 4.01 6.34
CA PHE A 2 -6.58 3.13 6.67
C PHE A 2 -5.28 3.77 6.23
N LYS A 3 -4.34 3.99 7.15
CA LYS A 3 -2.98 4.39 6.80
C LYS A 3 -2.32 3.21 6.10
N THR A 4 -2.16 3.33 4.80
CA THR A 4 -1.83 2.24 3.89
C THR A 4 -0.44 2.40 3.32
N GLN A 5 0.35 1.34 3.35
CA GLN A 5 1.59 1.21 2.62
C GLN A 5 1.36 0.41 1.33
N ILE A 6 1.56 1.04 0.19
CA ILE A 6 1.56 0.40 -1.12
C ILE A 6 3.01 0.03 -1.47
N ASN A 7 3.26 -1.24 -1.74
CA ASN A 7 4.54 -1.76 -2.19
C ASN A 7 4.40 -2.20 -3.65
N ALA A 8 5.02 -1.47 -4.56
CA ALA A 8 5.09 -1.77 -5.97
C ALA A 8 6.28 -2.71 -6.25
N ASP A 9 6.03 -3.82 -6.94
CA ASP A 9 7.05 -4.76 -7.40
C ASP A 9 7.67 -4.29 -8.73
N VAL A 10 8.28 -3.10 -8.70
CA VAL A 10 9.02 -2.52 -9.83
C VAL A 10 10.32 -1.89 -9.35
N PRO A 11 11.39 -1.92 -10.17
CA PRO A 11 12.54 -1.05 -9.97
C PRO A 11 12.10 0.39 -10.29
N ILE A 12 11.59 1.11 -9.29
CA ILE A 12 11.41 2.55 -9.44
C ILE A 12 12.82 3.14 -9.56
N ASN A 13 13.12 3.80 -10.68
CA ASN A 13 14.47 4.20 -11.07
C ASN A 13 15.24 5.01 -10.00
N GLU A 14 14.59 5.55 -8.96
CA GLU A 14 15.26 6.33 -7.90
C GLU A 14 14.62 6.19 -6.49
N GLY A 15 14.08 5.03 -6.11
CA GLY A 15 13.59 4.87 -4.73
C GLY A 15 13.00 3.50 -4.41
N SER A 16 12.88 3.19 -3.11
CA SER A 16 12.09 2.04 -2.65
C SER A 16 10.67 2.19 -3.18
N GLY A 17 10.12 1.16 -3.84
CA GLY A 17 8.76 1.15 -4.39
C GLY A 17 7.62 1.22 -3.38
N GLN A 18 7.84 1.93 -2.28
CA GLN A 18 6.97 2.03 -1.12
C GLN A 18 6.35 3.41 -1.06
N ILE A 19 5.02 3.46 -1.06
CA ILE A 19 4.21 4.67 -0.97
C ILE A 19 3.34 4.55 0.27
N VAL A 20 3.35 5.55 1.15
CA VAL A 20 2.45 5.61 2.31
C VAL A 20 1.36 6.63 2.01
N THR A 21 0.11 6.19 2.04
CA THR A 21 -1.08 7.01 1.74
C THR A 21 -2.24 6.61 2.66
N GLU A 22 -3.38 7.28 2.55
CA GLU A 22 -4.61 6.88 3.22
C GLU A 22 -5.61 6.33 2.20
N LEU A 23 -6.14 5.13 2.45
CA LEU A 23 -7.23 4.56 1.67
C LEU A 23 -8.53 4.57 2.49
N SER A 24 -9.63 4.91 1.84
CA SER A 24 -10.97 4.84 2.43
C SER A 24 -11.56 3.43 2.40
N PHE A 25 -10.91 2.50 1.68
CA PHE A 25 -11.34 1.13 1.48
C PHE A 25 -10.14 0.18 1.51
N VAL A 26 -10.44 -1.12 1.48
CA VAL A 26 -9.45 -2.19 1.48
C VAL A 26 -9.45 -2.80 0.09
N PRO A 27 -8.43 -2.55 -0.75
CA PRO A 27 -8.33 -3.20 -2.05
C PRO A 27 -8.18 -4.71 -1.89
N HIS A 28 -8.76 -5.48 -2.80
CA HIS A 28 -8.64 -6.92 -2.87
C HIS A 28 -7.77 -7.34 -4.06
N LYS A 29 -7.31 -8.60 -4.06
CA LYS A 29 -6.54 -9.14 -5.17
C LYS A 29 -7.34 -9.04 -6.47
N GLY A 30 -6.70 -8.49 -7.52
CA GLY A 30 -7.32 -8.25 -8.83
C GLY A 30 -7.99 -6.88 -8.97
N ASP A 31 -8.13 -6.11 -7.89
CA ASP A 31 -8.54 -4.71 -7.98
C ASP A 31 -7.43 -3.88 -8.62
N PHE A 32 -7.81 -2.75 -9.21
CA PHE A 32 -6.87 -1.78 -9.75
C PHE A 32 -6.87 -0.52 -8.90
N ILE A 33 -5.68 0.00 -8.60
CA ILE A 33 -5.50 1.27 -7.93
C ILE A 33 -4.66 2.21 -8.80
N MET A 34 -5.03 3.48 -8.80
CA MET A 34 -4.29 4.54 -9.47
C MET A 34 -3.39 5.23 -8.45
N VAL A 35 -2.09 5.30 -8.73
CA VAL A 35 -1.11 5.82 -7.77
C VAL A 35 -0.18 6.82 -8.45
N GLY A 36 0.10 7.93 -7.77
CA GLY A 36 0.98 8.99 -8.24
C GLY A 36 0.29 10.03 -9.13
N ASP A 37 1.02 11.09 -9.46
CA ASP A 37 0.52 12.23 -10.25
C ASP A 37 0.16 11.85 -11.69
N GLU A 38 0.88 10.86 -12.24
CA GLU A 38 0.61 10.31 -13.57
C GLU A 38 -0.58 9.34 -13.58
N GLN A 39 -1.17 9.06 -12.41
CA GLN A 39 -2.24 8.09 -12.21
C GLN A 39 -1.94 6.74 -12.88
N THR A 40 -0.71 6.23 -12.71
CA THR A 40 -0.35 4.92 -13.24
C THR A 40 -1.25 3.84 -12.63
N GLN A 41 -1.78 2.96 -13.48
CA GLN A 41 -2.65 1.87 -13.05
C GLN A 41 -1.81 0.69 -12.54
N TRP A 42 -2.16 0.21 -11.34
CA TRP A 42 -1.51 -0.92 -10.71
C TRP A 42 -2.54 -1.99 -10.34
N GLU A 43 -2.22 -3.26 -10.59
CA GLU A 43 -3.03 -4.40 -10.16
C GLU A 43 -2.63 -4.82 -8.74
N VAL A 44 -3.62 -5.00 -7.88
CA VAL A 44 -3.42 -5.46 -6.50
C VAL A 44 -3.14 -6.95 -6.48
N VAL A 45 -1.97 -7.32 -5.96
CA VAL A 45 -1.52 -8.70 -5.81
C VAL A 45 -2.02 -9.28 -4.48
N SER A 46 -1.96 -8.49 -3.41
CA SER A 46 -2.39 -8.90 -2.07
C SER A 46 -2.56 -7.72 -1.14
N SER A 47 -3.46 -7.84 -0.17
CA SER A 47 -3.65 -6.86 0.90
C SER A 47 -3.53 -7.55 2.26
N THR A 48 -2.77 -6.95 3.17
CA THR A 48 -2.46 -7.50 4.49
C THR A 48 -2.78 -6.47 5.55
N PHE A 49 -3.73 -6.78 6.43
CA PHE A 49 -4.01 -5.96 7.61
C PHE A 49 -2.96 -6.17 8.69
N ILE A 50 -2.52 -5.06 9.30
CA ILE A 50 -1.66 -5.12 10.47
C ILE A 50 -2.52 -4.86 11.71
N VAL A 51 -2.54 -5.84 12.62
CA VAL A 51 -3.18 -5.68 13.92
C VAL A 51 -2.14 -5.15 14.90
N HIS A 52 -2.33 -3.93 15.38
CA HIS A 52 -1.44 -3.34 16.38
C HIS A 52 -1.78 -3.86 17.78
N ASP A 53 -0.79 -4.45 18.45
CA ASP A 53 -0.89 -4.78 19.86
C ASP A 53 -0.79 -3.51 20.71
N LYS A 54 -1.74 -3.36 21.65
CA LYS A 54 -1.81 -2.23 22.59
C LYS A 54 -0.59 -2.13 23.51
N PHE A 55 0.22 -3.19 23.62
CA PHE A 55 1.39 -3.23 24.50
C PHE A 55 2.61 -2.42 24.03
N HIS A 56 2.67 -2.01 22.76
CA HIS A 56 3.83 -1.28 22.22
C HIS A 56 3.41 0.03 21.53
N PRO A 57 3.09 1.09 22.27
CA PRO A 57 2.52 2.34 21.75
C PRO A 57 3.54 3.26 21.04
N LYS A 58 4.67 2.73 20.54
CA LYS A 58 5.72 3.54 19.90
C LYS A 58 6.05 3.02 18.51
N LYS A 59 5.42 3.63 17.50
CA LYS A 59 5.96 4.09 16.20
C LYS A 59 4.81 4.29 15.23
N ASP A 60 4.97 5.18 14.26
CA ASP A 60 4.04 5.42 13.18
C ASP A 60 3.73 4.13 12.40
N PHE A 61 2.68 3.44 12.80
CA PHE A 61 2.28 2.21 12.14
C PHE A 61 1.40 2.51 10.91
N VAL A 62 1.38 1.54 9.98
CA VAL A 62 0.43 1.47 8.87
C VAL A 62 -0.59 0.38 9.21
N ASP A 63 -1.86 0.64 8.96
CA ASP A 63 -2.99 -0.27 9.21
C ASP A 63 -3.07 -1.36 8.13
N LEU A 64 -2.60 -1.05 6.92
CA LEU A 64 -2.78 -1.88 5.72
C LEU A 64 -1.51 -1.87 4.86
N VAL A 65 -1.07 -3.06 4.42
CA VAL A 65 -0.02 -3.21 3.40
C VAL A 65 -0.63 -3.78 2.14
N VAL A 66 -0.51 -3.07 1.04
CA VAL A 66 -1.00 -3.47 -0.28
C VAL A 66 0.20 -3.73 -1.17
N LYS A 67 0.29 -4.94 -1.73
CA LYS A 67 1.27 -5.24 -2.78
C LYS A 67 0.62 -5.05 -4.13
N VAL A 68 1.32 -4.37 -5.03
CA VAL A 68 0.85 -4.13 -6.39
C VAL A 68 1.91 -4.46 -7.42
N LYS A 69 1.46 -4.74 -8.64
CA LYS A 69 2.32 -4.90 -9.82
C LYS A 69 1.84 -3.98 -10.93
N GLN A 70 2.76 -3.58 -11.79
CA GLN A 70 2.41 -2.79 -12.98
C GLN A 70 1.66 -3.69 -13.95
N VAL A 71 0.63 -3.14 -14.61
CA VAL A 71 -0.10 -3.79 -15.70
C VAL A 71 0.59 -3.50 -17.02
#